data_AF-A0A923Z433-F1
#
_entry.id   AF-A0A923Z433-F1
#
_cell.length_a   1.000
_cell.length_b   1.000
_cell.length_c   1.000
_cell.angle_alpha   90.00
_cell.angle_beta   90.00
_cell.angle_gamma   90.00
#
_symmetry.space_group_name_H-M   'P 1'
#
loop_
_entity.id
_entity.type
_entity.pdbx_description
1 polymer ?
#
loop_
_entity_poly.entity_id
_entity_poly.type
_entity_poly.pdbx_seq_one_letter_code
_entity_poly.pdbx_strand_id
1 'polypeptide(L)'
;MIEHEQIAQESYNPNRLLDTLLERMHLKNDAALSRALEVAPPVISKIRHKRLPVGASLLIRMHEVADISIRDLRDLMGDRRNKYRLSHVQGKPKTVDLMGAEAAGALH
;
A
#
# COMPACT_ATOMS: atom_id res chain seq x y z
N MET A 1 -7.22 -9.53 -20.36
CA MET A 1 -6.10 -9.87 -19.45
C MET A 1 -5.54 -8.56 -18.94
N ILE A 2 -5.62 -8.27 -17.64
CA ILE A 2 -5.13 -6.99 -17.11
C ILE A 2 -3.65 -7.15 -16.83
N GLU A 3 -2.84 -6.71 -17.79
CA GLU A 3 -1.40 -6.56 -17.65
C GLU A 3 -1.15 -5.37 -16.69
N HIS A 4 -0.90 -5.69 -15.43
CA HIS A 4 -0.31 -4.74 -14.51
C HIS A 4 1.15 -4.54 -14.91
N GLU A 5 1.37 -3.68 -15.90
CA GLU A 5 2.70 -3.21 -16.30
C GLU A 5 3.40 -2.60 -15.08
N GLN A 6 4.24 -3.41 -14.45
CA GLN A 6 5.11 -3.03 -13.37
C GLN A 6 6.20 -2.13 -13.96
N ILE A 7 5.95 -0.82 -14.03
CA ILE A 7 7.00 0.16 -14.29
C ILE A 7 8.07 -0.06 -13.22
N ALA A 8 9.19 -0.63 -13.64
CA ALA A 8 10.33 -0.97 -12.82
C ALA A 8 10.76 0.25 -12.01
N GLN A 9 10.49 0.23 -10.71
CA GLN A 9 11.06 1.14 -9.73
C GLN A 9 12.48 0.64 -9.43
N GLU A 10 13.45 1.02 -10.26
CA GLU A 10 14.86 0.61 -10.14
C GLU A 10 15.54 1.00 -8.81
N SER A 11 14.83 1.68 -7.89
CA SER A 11 15.36 2.06 -6.56
C SER A 11 14.35 2.01 -5.41
N TYR A 12 13.19 1.36 -5.55
CA TYR A 12 12.26 1.23 -4.41
C TYR A 12 12.79 0.19 -3.39
N ASN A 13 13.21 0.68 -2.23
CA ASN A 13 13.76 -0.12 -1.14
C ASN A 13 13.09 0.21 0.22
N PRO A 14 11.97 -0.46 0.55
CA PRO A 14 11.30 -0.25 1.83
C PRO A 14 12.08 -0.82 3.02
N ASN A 15 13.03 -1.73 2.82
CA ASN A 15 13.85 -2.26 3.92
C ASN A 15 14.70 -1.15 4.52
N ARG A 16 15.34 -0.32 3.69
CA ARG A 16 16.14 0.83 4.17
C ARG A 16 15.32 1.78 5.05
N LEU A 17 14.06 2.04 4.67
CA LEU A 17 13.14 2.82 5.51
C LEU A 17 12.90 2.13 6.86
N LEU A 18 12.49 0.86 6.85
CA LEU A 18 12.15 0.14 8.08
C LEU A 18 13.35 -0.03 9.01
N ASP A 19 14.54 -0.27 8.46
CA ASP A 19 15.78 -0.40 9.22
C ASP A 19 16.18 0.94 9.85
N THR A 20 16.04 2.04 9.10
CA THR A 20 16.26 3.39 9.66
C THR A 20 15.29 3.68 10.81
N LEU A 21 14.03 3.27 10.70
CA LEU A 21 13.04 3.44 11.76
C LEU A 21 13.39 2.58 13.00
N LEU A 22 13.82 1.33 12.80
CA LEU A 22 14.28 0.48 13.90
C LEU A 22 15.45 1.12 14.66
N GLU A 23 16.45 1.62 13.94
CA GLU A 23 17.61 2.28 14.53
C GLU A 23 17.22 3.57 15.26
N ARG A 24 16.46 4.45 14.61
CA ARG A 24 16.03 5.75 15.17
C ARG A 24 15.18 5.61 16.44
N MET A 25 14.30 4.63 16.46
CA MET A 25 13.39 4.38 17.58
C MET A 25 13.98 3.39 18.60
N HIS A 26 15.23 2.96 18.42
CA HIS A 26 15.92 1.99 19.28
C HIS A 26 15.14 0.67 19.45
N LEU A 27 14.48 0.21 18.39
CA LEU A 27 13.65 -0.99 18.38
C LEU A 27 14.48 -2.20 17.92
N LYS A 28 14.28 -3.33 18.60
CA LYS A 28 15.07 -4.55 18.34
C LYS A 28 14.61 -5.32 17.11
N ASN A 29 13.33 -5.22 16.72
CA ASN A 29 12.76 -6.03 15.66
C ASN A 29 11.46 -5.45 15.09
N ASP A 30 11.03 -6.02 13.96
CA ASP A 30 9.81 -5.65 13.24
C ASP A 30 8.52 -5.77 14.07
N ALA A 31 8.47 -6.69 15.04
CA ALA A 31 7.30 -6.82 15.90
C ALA A 31 7.20 -5.64 16.89
N ALA A 32 8.34 -5.08 17.32
CA ALA A 32 8.37 -3.85 18.09
C ALA A 32 7.97 -2.65 17.20
N LEU A 33 8.47 -2.61 15.97
CA LEU A 33 8.09 -1.58 14.99
C LEU A 33 6.59 -1.62 14.65
N SER A 34 6.01 -2.81 14.49
CA SER A 34 4.59 -2.95 14.17
C SER A 34 3.71 -2.40 15.30
N ARG A 35 4.11 -2.61 16.56
CA ARG A 35 3.41 -2.04 17.73
C ARG A 35 3.56 -0.53 17.80
N ALA A 36 4.77 -0.01 17.57
CA ALA A 36 5.03 1.42 17.59
C ALA A 36 4.24 2.16 16.49
N LEU A 37 4.09 1.54 15.32
CA LEU A 37 3.30 2.07 14.21
C LEU A 37 1.81 1.71 14.27
N GLU A 38 1.36 0.99 15.30
CA GLU A 38 -0.03 0.49 15.44
C GLU A 38 -0.54 -0.30 14.23
N VAL A 39 0.35 -1.06 13.59
CA VAL A 39 0.02 -1.96 12.49
C VAL A 39 0.19 -3.41 12.88
N ALA A 40 -0.55 -4.29 12.22
CA ALA A 40 -0.38 -5.73 12.43
C ALA A 40 1.00 -6.20 11.92
N PRO A 41 1.68 -7.14 12.61
CA PRO A 41 2.97 -7.67 12.17
C PRO A 41 3.02 -8.16 10.70
N PRO A 42 1.95 -8.79 10.14
CA PRO A 42 1.93 -9.18 8.74
C PRO A 42 2.07 -8.01 7.74
N VAL A 43 1.71 -6.79 8.14
CA VAL A 43 1.85 -5.59 7.30
C VAL A 43 3.33 -5.28 7.08
N ILE A 44 4.11 -5.25 8.17
CA ILE A 44 5.56 -5.00 8.11
C ILE A 44 6.26 -6.10 7.30
N SER A 45 5.93 -7.36 7.55
CA SER A 45 6.47 -8.49 6.79
C SER A 45 6.17 -8.36 5.29
N LYS A 46 4.94 -8.02 4.90
CA LYS A 46 4.60 -7.83 3.48
C LYS A 46 5.33 -6.64 2.85
N ILE A 47 5.59 -5.57 3.61
CA ILE A 47 6.36 -4.42 3.15
C ILE A 47 7.84 -4.80 2.91
N ARG A 48 8.47 -5.52 3.85
CA ARG A 48 9.86 -6.01 3.70
C ARG A 48 10.05 -6.87 2.46
N HIS A 49 9.09 -7.74 2.20
CA HIS A 49 9.07 -8.61 1.03
C HIS A 49 8.54 -7.93 -0.24
N LYS A 50 8.32 -6.61 -0.22
CA LYS A 50 7.79 -5.82 -1.35
C LYS A 50 6.46 -6.32 -1.91
N ARG A 51 5.68 -7.06 -1.12
CA ARG A 51 4.33 -7.57 -1.44
C ARG A 51 3.23 -6.55 -1.13
N LEU A 52 3.53 -5.56 -0.31
CA LEU A 52 2.63 -4.45 0.02
C LEU A 52 3.41 -3.13 -0.12
N PRO A 53 2.96 -2.18 -0.96
CA PRO A 53 3.58 -0.86 -1.03
C PRO A 53 3.27 -0.05 0.24
N VAL A 54 4.19 0.83 0.65
CA VAL A 54 3.89 1.80 1.71
C VAL A 54 2.92 2.84 1.15
N GLY A 55 1.75 2.95 1.79
CA GLY A 55 0.70 3.91 1.45
C GLY A 55 0.79 5.21 2.24
N ALA A 56 0.00 6.22 1.84
CA ALA A 56 0.03 7.55 2.45
C ALA A 56 -0.28 7.54 3.96
N SER A 57 -1.31 6.81 4.39
CA SER A 57 -1.69 6.73 5.81
C SER A 57 -0.57 6.14 6.67
N LEU A 58 0.15 5.14 6.16
CA LEU A 58 1.27 4.54 6.87
C LEU A 58 2.49 5.48 6.92
N LEU A 59 2.75 6.21 5.83
CA LEU A 59 3.80 7.25 5.81
C LEU A 59 3.52 8.37 6.81
N ILE A 60 2.26 8.81 6.92
CA ILE A 60 1.86 9.81 7.93
C ILE A 60 2.14 9.26 9.33
N ARG A 61 1.76 8.00 9.60
CA ARG A 61 2.01 7.41 10.91
C ARG A 61 3.50 7.31 11.23
N MET A 62 4.32 6.90 10.26
CA MET A 62 5.78 6.86 10.39
C MET A 62 6.38 8.24 10.69
N HIS A 63 5.86 9.30 10.04
CA HIS A 63 6.28 10.67 10.30
C HIS A 63 6.00 11.08 11.74
N GLU A 64 4.80 10.81 12.24
CA GLU A 64 4.39 11.18 13.61
C GLU A 64 5.20 10.47 14.69
N VAL A 65 5.49 9.18 14.53
CA VAL A 65 6.15 8.40 15.58
C VAL A 65 7.67 8.52 15.58
N ALA A 66 8.28 8.78 14.41
CA ALA A 66 9.73 8.87 14.28
C ALA A 66 10.23 10.32 14.16
N ASP A 67 9.32 11.29 14.06
CA ASP A 67 9.62 12.71 13.85
C ASP A 67 10.49 12.97 12.60
N ILE A 68 10.31 12.14 11.56
CA ILE A 68 11.04 12.23 10.28
C ILE A 68 10.13 12.83 9.23
N SER A 69 10.60 13.82 8.46
CA SER A 69 9.78 14.44 7.44
C SER A 69 9.29 13.41 6.40
N ILE A 70 8.07 13.60 5.89
CA ILE A 70 7.52 12.72 4.83
C ILE A 70 8.45 12.70 3.59
N ARG A 71 9.18 13.79 3.33
CA ARG A 71 10.18 13.84 2.25
C ARG A 71 11.32 12.86 2.51
N ASP A 72 11.92 12.90 3.69
CA ASP A 72 13.04 12.02 4.04
C ASP A 72 12.61 10.56 4.06
N LEU A 73 11.40 10.25 4.55
CA LEU A 73 10.84 8.89 4.50
C LEU A 73 10.75 8.36 3.06
N ARG A 74 10.37 9.22 2.11
CA ARG A 74 10.30 8.86 0.69
C ARG A 74 11.68 8.71 0.08
N ASP A 75 12.62 9.58 0.43
CA ASP A 75 14.00 9.52 -0.05
C ASP A 75 14.71 8.26 0.47
N LEU A 76 14.45 7.85 1.72
CA LEU A 76 14.92 6.60 2.30
C LEU A 76 14.43 5.38 1.51
N MET A 77 13.18 5.39 1.07
CA MET A 77 12.62 4.32 0.23
C MET A 77 13.05 4.40 -1.24
N GLY A 78 13.63 5.52 -1.69
CA GLY A 78 13.79 5.82 -3.11
C GLY A 78 12.45 6.04 -3.82
N ASP A 79 11.40 6.40 -3.09
CA ASP A 79 10.03 6.52 -3.60
C ASP A 79 9.76 7.85 -4.31
N ARG A 80 10.01 7.83 -5.62
CA ARG A 80 9.75 8.95 -6.52
C ARG A 80 8.30 9.07 -7.00
N ARG A 81 7.33 8.37 -6.40
CA ARG A 81 5.90 8.49 -6.75
C ARG A 81 5.37 9.87 -6.36
N ASN A 82 5.70 10.90 -7.15
CA ASN A 82 5.36 12.28 -6.89
C ASN A 82 3.95 12.57 -7.42
N LYS A 83 3.10 13.05 -6.51
CA LYS A 83 1.85 13.80 -6.70
C LYS A 83 0.50 13.11 -7.01
N TYR A 84 0.36 11.98 -7.72
CA TYR A 84 -1.01 11.55 -8.11
C TYR A 84 -1.31 10.04 -8.17
N ARG A 85 -0.70 9.21 -7.32
CA ARG A 85 -1.18 7.82 -7.19
C ARG A 85 -2.32 7.74 -6.19
N LEU A 86 -3.50 8.19 -6.62
CA LEU A 86 -4.78 7.68 -6.14
C LEU A 86 -4.79 6.17 -6.37
N SER A 87 -4.59 5.37 -5.34
CA SER A 87 -4.81 3.93 -5.47
C SER A 87 -5.36 3.37 -4.17
N HIS A 88 -6.66 3.04 -4.18
CA HIS A 88 -7.16 1.66 -4.11
C HIS A 88 -8.70 1.58 -3.98
N VAL A 89 -9.46 2.64 -4.29
CA VAL A 89 -10.92 2.46 -4.43
C VAL A 89 -11.18 1.78 -5.76
N GLN A 90 -11.32 0.47 -5.70
CA GLN A 90 -12.03 -0.38 -6.65
C GLN A 90 -13.45 0.18 -6.85
N GLY A 91 -13.59 1.25 -7.62
CA GLY A 91 -14.86 1.68 -8.19
C GLY A 91 -15.14 0.84 -9.43
N LYS A 92 -15.43 -0.46 -9.26
CA LYS A 92 -16.14 -1.16 -10.33
C LYS A 92 -17.49 -0.46 -10.44
N PRO A 93 -17.89 0.17 -11.58
CA PRO A 93 -19.29 0.44 -11.78
C PRO A 93 -19.99 -0.91 -11.65
N LYS A 94 -20.93 -1.01 -10.70
CA LYS A 94 -21.83 -2.16 -10.61
C LYS A 94 -22.54 -2.20 -11.96
N THR A 95 -22.12 -3.10 -12.85
CA THR A 95 -22.93 -3.49 -13.99
C THR A 95 -24.21 -4.02 -13.38
N VAL A 96 -25.27 -3.23 -13.47
CA VAL A 96 -26.60 -3.65 -13.09
C VAL A 96 -26.94 -4.83 -13.99
N ASP A 97 -26.87 -6.02 -13.42
CA ASP A 97 -27.48 -7.23 -13.97
C ASP A 97 -28.97 -6.90 -14.15
N LEU A 98 -29.35 -6.56 -15.37
CA LEU A 98 -30.74 -6.64 -15.80
C LEU A 98 -31.04 -8.13 -15.94
N MET A 99 -31.34 -8.71 -14.79
CA MET A 99 -31.88 -10.04 -14.62
C MET A 99 -33.16 -10.16 -15.46
N GLY A 100 -33.27 -11.27 -16.18
CA GLY A 100 -34.39 -11.57 -17.06
C GLY A 100 -35.74 -11.44 -16.37
N ALA A 101 -36.66 -10.80 -17.08
CA ALA A 101 -38.09 -10.95 -16.87
C ALA A 101 -38.67 -11.69 -18.09
N GLU A 102 -38.89 -12.98 -17.86
CA GLU A 102 -40.10 -13.72 -18.20
C GLU A 102 -40.44 -14.03 -19.67
N ALA A 103 -40.47 -15.34 -19.90
CA ALA A 103 -41.13 -16.01 -21.01
C ALA A 103 -42.67 -15.90 -20.91
N ALA A 104 -43.30 -15.52 -22.01
CA ALA A 104 -44.64 -15.92 -22.48
C ALA A 104 -44.69 -15.45 -23.95
N GLY A 105 -45.06 -16.18 -25.00
CA GLY A 105 -45.88 -17.37 -25.20
C GLY A 105 -46.56 -17.19 -26.57
N ALA A 106 -46.77 -18.28 -27.32
CA ALA A 106 -47.46 -18.39 -28.63
C ALA A 106 -46.68 -17.85 -29.86
N LEU A 107 -46.27 -18.64 -30.87
CA LEU A 107 -46.98 -19.61 -31.72
C LEU A 107 -48.29 -19.10 -32.31
N HIS A 108 -48.20 -18.31 -33.39
CA HIS A 108 -48.86 -18.59 -34.68
C HIS A 108 -48.27 -17.70 -35.78
#